data_AF-A0A2V9CW57-F1
#
_entry.id   AF-A0A2V9CW57-F1
#
_cell.length_a   1.000
_cell.length_b   1.000
_cell.length_c   1.000
_cell.angle_alpha   90.00
_cell.angle_beta   90.00
_cell.angle_gamma   90.00
#
_symmetry.space_group_name_H-M   'P 1'
#
loop_
_entity.id
_entity.type
_entity.pdbx_description
1 polymer ?
#
loop_
_entity_poly.entity_id
_entity_poly.type
_entity_poly.pdbx_seq_one_letter_code
_entity_poly.pdbx_strand_id
1 'polypeptide(L)' 'MSTVRRLDETNSGPDARRLINGYVAHYNIVRLNSAIGYITPKDMLAGHQREIQAERDRKLEAARQQRKNRRPPNRGE' A
#
# COMPACT_ATOMS: atom_id res chain seq x y z
N MET A 1 3.37 11.19 46.36
CA MET A 1 2.04 10.56 46.13
C MET A 1 1.45 11.18 44.87
N SER A 2 1.83 10.67 43.70
CA SER A 2 1.01 9.76 42.89
C SER A 2 -0.34 10.38 42.50
N THR A 3 -0.35 11.12 41.39
CA THR A 3 -1.55 11.34 40.59
C THR A 3 -1.29 10.67 39.25
N VAL A 4 -1.40 9.34 39.24
CA VAL A 4 -1.38 8.53 38.02
C VAL A 4 -2.46 9.08 37.09
N ARG A 5 -2.03 9.69 35.99
CA ARG A 5 -2.93 10.11 34.90
C ARG A 5 -3.68 8.88 34.43
N ARG A 6 -4.99 8.94 34.58
CA ARG A 6 -6.01 7.94 34.22
C ARG A 6 -5.85 7.56 32.74
N LEU A 7 -5.42 6.33 32.46
CA LEU A 7 -5.29 5.77 31.10
C LEU A 7 -6.64 5.37 30.46
N ASP A 8 -7.78 5.82 31.01
CA ASP A 8 -9.11 5.32 30.64
C ASP A 8 -9.99 6.32 29.86
N GLU A 9 -9.52 7.54 29.59
CA GLU A 9 -10.37 8.56 28.93
C GLU A 9 -10.42 8.45 27.39
N THR A 10 -9.60 7.60 26.75
CA THR A 10 -9.55 7.47 25.28
C THR A 10 -10.24 6.22 24.72
N ASN A 11 -10.88 5.40 25.56
CA ASN A 11 -11.49 4.12 25.15
C ASN A 11 -13.01 4.08 25.37
N SER A 12 -13.69 5.21 25.17
CA SER A 12 -15.15 5.18 25.06
C SER A 12 -15.55 4.32 23.85
N GLY A 13 -16.49 3.39 23.99
CA GLY A 13 -16.87 2.43 22.93
C GLY A 13 -17.09 3.02 21.52
N PRO A 14 -17.66 4.25 21.36
CA PRO A 14 -17.73 4.95 20.08
C PRO A 14 -16.37 5.29 19.47
N ASP A 15 -15.38 5.69 20.27
CA ASP A 15 -14.02 6.00 19.81
C ASP A 15 -13.28 4.71 19.42
N ALA A 16 -13.46 3.63 20.18
CA ALA A 16 -12.91 2.33 19.83
C ALA A 16 -13.43 1.84 18.46
N ARG A 17 -14.73 1.96 18.20
CA ARG A 17 -15.33 1.64 16.89
C ARG A 17 -14.77 2.50 15.77
N ARG A 18 -14.60 3.80 16.01
CA ARG A 18 -14.01 4.72 15.02
C ARG A 18 -12.58 4.32 14.66
N LEU A 19 -11.76 3.97 15.65
CA LEU A 19 -10.39 3.53 15.44
C LEU A 19 -10.32 2.21 14.65
N ILE A 20 -11.14 1.23 15.04
CA ILE A 20 -11.21 -0.07 14.35
C ILE A 20 -11.67 0.12 12.90
N ASN A 21 -12.71 0.92 12.68
CA ASN A 21 -13.20 1.20 11.33
C ASN A 21 -12.14 1.86 10.46
N GLY A 22 -11.38 2.81 11.02
CA GLY A 22 -10.24 3.43 10.33
C GLY A 22 -9.17 2.41 9.96
N TYR A 23 -8.81 1.53 10.90
CA TYR A 23 -7.84 0.48 10.65
C TYR A 23 -8.29 -0.50 9.56
N VAL A 24 -9.52 -1.02 9.65
CA VAL A 24 -10.08 -1.96 8.67
C VAL A 24 -10.16 -1.33 7.28
N ALA A 25 -10.62 -0.09 7.19
CA ALA A 25 -10.68 0.64 5.93
C ALA A 25 -9.29 0.80 5.30
N HIS A 26 -8.29 1.22 6.10
CA HIS A 26 -6.92 1.38 5.62
C HIS A 26 -6.33 0.04 5.16
N TYR A 27 -6.50 -1.02 5.95
CA TYR A 27 -5.97 -2.34 5.64
C TYR A 27 -6.56 -2.91 4.34
N ASN A 28 -7.86 -2.75 4.13
CA ASN A 28 -8.55 -3.34 2.99
C ASN A 28 -8.38 -2.53 1.70
N ILE A 29 -8.34 -1.20 1.79
CA ILE A 29 -8.48 -0.32 0.62
C ILE A 29 -7.16 0.37 0.25
N VAL A 30 -6.26 0.59 1.20
CA VAL A 30 -5.03 1.39 0.98
C VAL A 30 -3.78 0.53 1.00
N ARG A 31 -3.67 -0.39 1.96
CA ARG A 31 -2.46 -1.19 2.15
C ARG A 31 -2.21 -2.13 0.98
N LEU A 32 -1.01 -2.06 0.40
CA LEU A 32 -0.51 -3.06 -0.55
C LEU A 32 0.10 -4.24 0.21
N ASN A 33 -0.38 -5.45 -0.05
CA ASN A 33 0.07 -6.65 0.65
C ASN A 33 1.02 -7.47 -0.23
N SER A 34 2.26 -7.68 0.23
CA SER A 34 3.31 -8.40 -0.49
C SER A 34 2.95 -9.86 -0.78
N ALA A 35 2.20 -10.52 0.11
CA ALA A 35 1.79 -11.91 -0.07
C ALA A 35 0.82 -12.11 -1.26
N ILE A 36 0.14 -11.04 -1.69
CA ILE A 36 -0.77 -11.04 -2.85
C ILE A 36 -0.24 -10.19 -4.00
N GLY A 37 1.09 -10.03 -4.10
CA GLY A 37 1.73 -9.33 -5.21
C GLY A 37 1.57 -7.80 -5.16
N TYR A 38 1.59 -7.23 -3.94
CA TYR A 38 1.39 -5.81 -3.71
C TYR A 38 0.07 -5.30 -4.28
N ILE A 39 -1.01 -6.05 -4.05
CA ILE A 39 -2.39 -5.66 -4.39
C ILE A 39 -3.13 -5.37 -3.09
N THR A 40 -4.15 -4.51 -3.15
CA THR A 40 -5.00 -4.25 -1.97
C THR A 40 -5.91 -5.46 -1.74
N PRO A 41 -6.26 -5.80 -0.48
CA PRO A 41 -7.22 -6.88 -0.22
C PRO A 41 -8.55 -6.69 -0.96
N LYS A 42 -9.05 -5.44 -1.05
CA LYS A 42 -10.28 -5.12 -1.80
C LYS A 42 -10.16 -5.48 -3.28
N ASP A 43 -9.09 -5.06 -3.95
CA ASP A 43 -8.92 -5.32 -5.40
C ASP A 43 -8.71 -6.81 -5.70
N MET A 44 -8.08 -7.53 -4.77
CA MET A 44 -7.93 -8.98 -4.87
C MET A 44 -9.29 -9.69 -4.80
N LEU A 45 -10.15 -9.30 -3.86
CA LEU A 45 -11.50 -9.86 -3.72
C LEU A 45 -12.41 -9.51 -4.90
N ALA A 46 -12.21 -8.34 -5.51
CA ALA A 46 -12.91 -7.93 -6.72
C ALA A 46 -12.29 -8.51 -8.01
N GLY A 47 -11.21 -9.30 -7.92
CA GLY A 47 -10.63 -10.02 -9.06
C GLY A 47 -9.75 -9.17 -10.00
N HIS A 48 -9.43 -7.93 -9.65
CA HIS A 48 -8.66 -7.00 -10.49
C HIS A 48 -7.15 -7.31 -10.57
N GLN A 49 -6.69 -8.39 -9.93
CA GLN A 49 -5.27 -8.72 -9.82
C GLN A 49 -4.55 -8.73 -11.18
N ARG A 50 -5.14 -9.38 -12.18
CA ARG A 50 -4.53 -9.54 -13.51
C ARG A 50 -4.38 -8.19 -14.22
N GLU A 51 -5.42 -7.36 -14.17
CA GLU A 51 -5.44 -6.04 -14.80
C GLU A 51 -4.40 -5.11 -14.18
N ILE A 52 -4.32 -5.10 -12.85
CA ILE A 52 -3.35 -4.28 -12.10
C ILE A 52 -1.91 -4.70 -12.43
N GLN A 53 -1.64 -6.00 -12.52
CA GLN A 53 -0.32 -6.51 -12.85
C GLN A 53 0.05 -6.17 -14.30
N ALA A 54 -0.85 -6.39 -15.25
CA ALA A 54 -0.62 -6.07 -16.66
C ALA A 54 -0.29 -4.58 -16.86
N GLU A 55 -1.02 -3.68 -16.18
CA GLU A 55 -0.76 -2.25 -16.25
C GLU A 55 0.59 -1.86 -15.62
N ARG A 56 0.99 -2.51 -14.52
CA ARG A 56 2.29 -2.30 -13.89
C ARG A 56 3.44 -2.76 -14.80
N ASP A 57 3.31 -3.93 -15.40
CA ASP A 57 4.32 -4.45 -16.33
C ASP A 57 4.49 -3.54 -17.54
N ARG A 58 3.38 -3.04 -18.10
CA ARG A 58 3.41 -2.03 -19.17
C ARG A 58 4.21 -0.78 -18.78
N LYS A 59 3.97 -0.24 -17.58
CA LYS A 59 4.70 0.94 -17.06
C LYS A 59 6.19 0.64 -16.85
N LEU A 60 6.50 -0.54 -16.33
CA LEU A 60 7.89 -0.97 -16.11
C LEU A 60 8.65 -1.11 -17.43
N GLU A 61 8.04 -1.72 -18.45
CA GLU A 61 8.64 -1.81 -19.78
C GLU A 61 8.87 -0.43 -20.40
N ALA A 62 7.87 0.46 -20.34
CA ALA A 62 8.04 1.83 -20.82
C ALA A 62 9.22 2.54 -20.14
N ALA A 63 9.35 2.41 -18.81
CA ALA A 63 10.47 2.97 -18.06
C ALA A 63 11.81 2.33 -18.44
N ARG A 64 11.85 1.01 -18.69
CA ARG A 64 13.05 0.30 -19.16
C ARG A 64 13.51 0.84 -20.51
N GLN A 65 12.60 1.04 -21.46
CA GLN A 65 12.94 1.61 -22.78
C GLN A 65 13.44 3.05 -22.66
N GLN A 66 12.80 3.88 -21.84
CA GLN A 66 13.28 5.25 -21.61
C GLN A 66 14.69 5.28 -21.02
N ARG A 67 15.01 4.39 -20.07
CA ARG A 67 16.36 4.29 -19.50
C ARG A 67 17.39 3.80 -20.51
N LYS A 68 17.04 2.84 -21.39
CA LYS A 68 17.91 2.39 -22.48
C LYS A 68 18.27 3.55 -23.42
N ASN A 69 17.28 4.34 -23.83
CA ASN A 69 17.49 5.46 -24.74
C ASN A 69 18.33 6.59 -24.12
N ARG A 70 18.28 6.76 -22.80
CA ARG A 70 19.07 7.75 -22.05
C ARG A 70 20.47 7.28 -21.71
N ARG A 71 20.76 5.97 -21.86
CA ARG A 71 22.07 5.43 -21.50
C ARG A 71 23.07 5.92 -22.56
N PRO A 72 24.10 6.71 -22.18
CA PRO A 72 25.16 7.05 -23.11
C PRO A 72 25.85 5.77 -23.57
N PRO A 73 26.36 5.72 -24.82
CA PRO A 73 27.16 4.60 -25.26
C PRO A 73 28.32 4.45 -24.27
N ASN A 74 28.50 3.23 -23.76
CA ASN A 74 29.62 2.90 -22.89
C ASN A 74 30.90 3.12 -23.69
N ARG A 75 31.52 4.31 -23.57
CA ARG A 75 32.87 4.56 -24.06
C ARG A 75 33.79 3.90 -23.05
N GLY A 76 34.00 2.59 -23.22
CA GLY A 76 35.11 1.91 -22.57
C GLY A 76 36.39 2.56 -23.09
N GLU A 77 37.17 3.10 -22.16
CA GLU A 77 38.59 3.39 -22.36
C GLU A 77 39.39 2.08 -22.40
#